data_AF-A0A0Q8WKG2-F1
#
_entry.id   AF-A0A0Q8WKG2-F1
#
_cell.length_a   1.000
_cell.length_b   1.000
_cell.length_c   1.000
_cell.angle_alpha   90.00
_cell.angle_beta   90.00
_cell.angle_gamma   90.00
#
_symmetry.space_group_name_H-M   'P 1'
#
loop_
_entity.id
_entity.type
_entity.pdbx_description
1 polymer ?
#
loop_
_entity_poly.entity_id
_entity_poly.type
_entity_poly.pdbx_seq_one_letter_code
_entity_poly.pdbx_strand_id
1 'polypeptide(L)'
;MNLDRLRREFPDYDITTLPTLPAGYFDASERIDAAPSFVNEERGLKVYVDYANYADRESGRSQRFCVSRYDEEADDFEDVALSTNDWAEVTRFLTA
;
A
#
# COMPACT_ATOMS: atom_id res chain seq x y z
N MET A 1 10.13 10.88 -0.22
CA MET A 1 9.34 10.10 -1.18
C MET A 1 8.61 11.07 -2.10
N ASN A 2 8.69 10.87 -3.42
CA ASN A 2 7.85 11.64 -4.36
C ASN A 2 6.44 11.01 -4.35
N LEU A 3 5.39 11.84 -4.24
CA LEU A 3 3.97 11.45 -4.16
C LEU A 3 3.14 11.97 -5.36
N ASP A 4 3.79 12.42 -6.44
CA ASP A 4 3.10 13.01 -7.59
C ASP A 4 2.19 12.00 -8.30
N ARG A 5 2.52 10.71 -8.26
CA ARG A 5 1.71 9.64 -8.86
C ARG A 5 0.46 9.40 -8.03
N LEU A 6 0.58 9.23 -6.71
CA LEU A 6 -0.53 9.13 -5.78
C LEU A 6 -1.51 10.30 -5.95
N ARG A 7 -1.01 11.55 -5.94
CA ARG A 7 -1.86 12.74 -6.10
C ARG A 7 -2.62 12.76 -7.42
N ARG A 8 -2.04 12.21 -8.49
CA ARG A 8 -2.65 12.15 -9.81
C ARG A 8 -3.68 11.02 -9.92
N GLU A 9 -3.35 9.84 -9.43
CA GLU A 9 -4.20 8.65 -9.55
C GLU A 9 -5.32 8.60 -8.51
N PHE A 10 -5.08 9.15 -7.31
CA PHE A 10 -6.01 9.19 -6.17
C PHE A 10 -6.19 10.64 -5.66
N PRO A 11 -6.85 11.52 -6.43
CA PRO A 11 -6.96 12.95 -6.07
C PRO A 11 -7.76 13.21 -4.79
N ASP A 12 -8.67 12.29 -4.42
CA ASP A 12 -9.50 12.39 -3.22
C ASP A 12 -8.85 11.78 -1.97
N TYR A 13 -7.67 11.18 -2.10
CA TYR A 13 -6.96 10.59 -0.98
C TYR A 13 -6.34 11.65 -0.07
N ASP A 14 -6.70 11.63 1.21
CA ASP A 14 -6.09 12.50 2.21
C ASP A 14 -4.67 12.02 2.57
N ILE A 15 -3.68 12.60 1.88
CA ILE A 15 -2.26 12.32 2.09
C ILE A 15 -1.77 12.56 3.53
N THR A 16 -2.47 13.36 4.32
CA THR A 16 -2.09 13.59 5.73
C THR A 16 -2.33 12.37 6.60
N THR A 17 -3.17 11.44 6.12
CA THR A 17 -3.42 10.17 6.79
C THR A 17 -2.40 9.09 6.45
N LEU A 18 -1.56 9.32 5.42
CA LEU A 18 -0.54 8.38 4.99
C LEU A 18 0.52 8.22 6.10
N PRO A 19 0.76 7.01 6.60
CA PRO A 19 1.79 6.80 7.61
C PRO A 19 3.19 6.95 7.00
N THR A 20 4.19 7.22 7.85
CA THR A 20 5.58 7.27 7.39
C THR A 20 6.05 5.87 7.02
N LEU A 21 6.32 5.66 5.73
CA LEU A 21 6.88 4.42 5.19
C LEU A 21 8.38 4.30 5.54
N PRO A 22 8.90 3.07 5.73
CA PRO A 22 10.33 2.82 5.82
C PRO A 22 11.08 3.31 4.58
N ALA A 23 12.40 3.48 4.71
CA ALA A 23 13.25 3.82 3.57
C ALA A 23 13.21 2.71 2.49
N GLY A 24 13.38 3.12 1.22
CA GLY A 24 13.38 2.21 0.06
C GLY A 24 12.01 1.98 -0.58
N TYR A 25 10.93 2.52 -0.01
CA TYR A 25 9.61 2.49 -0.64
C TYR A 25 9.40 3.69 -1.58
N PHE A 26 8.82 3.40 -2.74
CA PHE A 26 8.48 4.37 -3.77
C PHE A 26 6.99 4.28 -4.13
N ASP A 27 6.42 5.41 -4.53
CA ASP A 27 5.02 5.49 -4.96
C ASP A 27 4.79 4.71 -6.26
N ALA A 28 3.95 3.68 -6.16
CA ALA A 28 3.56 2.77 -7.25
C ALA A 28 2.04 2.84 -7.51
N SER A 29 1.37 3.88 -7.01
CA SER A 29 -0.08 4.01 -7.05
C SER A 29 -0.62 3.95 -8.49
N GLU A 30 -1.60 3.09 -8.74
CA GLU A 30 -2.27 3.01 -10.04
C GLU A 30 -3.75 3.28 -9.88
N ARG A 31 -4.37 4.04 -10.79
CA ARG A 31 -5.81 4.36 -10.72
C ARG A 31 -6.73 3.15 -10.86
N ILE A 32 -6.19 2.01 -11.30
CA ILE A 32 -6.91 0.73 -11.35
C ILE A 32 -6.84 -0.04 -10.04
N ASP A 33 -5.96 0.35 -9.11
CA ASP A 33 -5.86 -0.24 -7.79
C ASP A 33 -6.99 0.29 -6.89
N ALA A 34 -7.41 -0.53 -5.92
CA ALA A 34 -8.35 -0.15 -4.86
C ALA A 34 -7.87 1.00 -3.98
N ALA A 35 -6.55 1.13 -3.85
CA ALA A 35 -5.89 2.04 -2.91
C ALA A 35 -4.51 2.46 -3.43
N PRO A 36 -3.97 3.60 -2.96
CA PRO A 36 -2.58 3.94 -3.17
C PRO A 36 -1.64 2.84 -2.72
N SER A 37 -0.53 2.68 -3.43
CA SER A 37 0.40 1.59 -3.20
C SER A 37 1.86 2.03 -3.33
N PHE A 38 2.72 1.33 -2.60
CA PHE A 38 4.14 1.65 -2.50
C PHE A 38 4.96 0.38 -2.59
N VAL A 39 6.01 0.39 -3.41
CA VAL A 39 6.84 -0.77 -3.69
C VAL A 39 8.26 -0.58 -3.16
N ASN A 40 8.83 -1.66 -2.64
CA ASN A 40 10.26 -1.81 -2.40
C ASN A 40 10.74 -3.01 -3.21
N GLU A 41 11.36 -2.74 -4.36
CA GLU A 41 11.80 -3.76 -5.31
C GLU A 41 12.94 -4.62 -4.72
N GLU A 42 13.87 -4.03 -3.94
CA GLU A 42 14.96 -4.76 -3.29
C GLU A 42 14.46 -5.83 -2.32
N ARG A 43 13.27 -5.62 -1.74
CA ARG A 43 12.62 -6.54 -0.80
C ARG A 43 11.53 -7.38 -1.44
N GLY A 44 11.14 -7.12 -2.69
CA GLY A 44 10.00 -7.77 -3.34
C GLY A 44 8.69 -7.55 -2.58
N LEU A 45 8.45 -6.34 -2.04
CA LEU A 45 7.25 -6.03 -1.26
C LEU A 45 6.47 -4.86 -1.86
N LYS A 46 5.14 -4.99 -1.89
CA LYS A 46 4.21 -3.89 -2.20
C LYS A 46 3.23 -3.72 -1.04
N VAL A 47 3.10 -2.50 -0.53
CA VAL A 47 2.13 -2.14 0.52
C VAL A 47 1.07 -1.23 -0.06
N TYR A 48 -0.19 -1.62 0.11
CA TYR A 48 -1.37 -0.84 -0.20
C TYR A 48 -1.86 -0.14 1.06
N VAL A 49 -2.12 1.17 0.96
CA VAL A 49 -2.59 1.99 2.08
C VAL A 49 -3.93 2.61 1.72
N ASP A 50 -4.99 1.91 2.08
CA ASP A 50 -6.37 2.30 1.83
C ASP A 50 -6.78 3.54 2.64
N TYR A 51 -7.93 4.11 2.28
CA TYR A 51 -8.49 5.30 2.93
C TYR A 51 -8.64 5.10 4.43
N ALA A 52 -8.30 6.14 5.19
CA ALA A 52 -8.42 6.11 6.66
C ALA A 52 -9.87 5.85 7.08
N ASN A 53 -10.82 6.50 6.40
CA ASN A 53 -12.24 6.28 6.59
C ASN A 53 -12.69 5.00 5.88
N TYR A 54 -13.33 4.12 6.65
CA TYR A 54 -13.82 2.83 6.16
C TYR A 54 -14.86 2.95 5.03
N ALA A 55 -15.68 4.00 5.07
CA ALA A 55 -16.74 4.20 4.08
C ALA A 55 -16.22 4.53 2.67
N ASP A 56 -14.97 4.98 2.57
CA ASP A 56 -14.34 5.41 1.32
C ASP A 56 -13.53 4.28 0.65
N ARG A 57 -13.37 3.12 1.32
CA ARG A 57 -12.60 1.98 0.83
C ARG A 57 -13.33 1.21 -0.27
N GLU A 58 -12.61 0.76 -1.29
CA GLU A 58 -13.18 -0.05 -2.37
C GLU A 58 -13.61 -1.42 -1.82
N SER A 59 -14.93 -1.68 -1.86
CA SER A 59 -15.61 -2.75 -1.14
C SER A 59 -15.39 -2.62 0.38
N GLY A 60 -16.39 -2.11 1.11
CA GLY A 60 -16.36 -1.90 2.57
C GLY A 60 -16.21 -3.20 3.38
N ARG A 61 -15.07 -3.87 3.23
CA ARG A 61 -14.63 -5.17 3.77
C ARG A 61 -13.09 -5.27 3.83
N SER A 62 -12.31 -4.34 3.25
CA SER A 62 -10.84 -4.35 3.32
C SER A 62 -10.31 -3.79 4.65
N GLN A 63 -9.26 -4.43 5.18
CA GLN A 63 -8.39 -3.80 6.17
C GLN A 63 -7.67 -2.61 5.54
N ARG A 64 -7.26 -1.64 6.36
CA ARG A 64 -6.63 -0.41 5.84
C ARG A 64 -5.31 -0.67 5.13
N PHE A 65 -4.55 -1.64 5.62
CA PHE A 65 -3.23 -1.93 5.13
C PHE A 65 -3.17 -3.37 4.61
N CYS A 66 -2.63 -3.52 3.41
CA CYS A 66 -2.36 -4.82 2.81
C CYS A 66 -0.89 -4.83 2.35
N VAL A 67 -0.16 -5.89 2.63
CA VAL A 67 1.20 -6.11 2.14
C VAL A 67 1.21 -7.37 1.31
N SER A 68 1.66 -7.25 0.07
CA SER A 68 1.88 -8.37 -0.83
C SER A 68 3.36 -8.61 -1.06
N ARG A 69 3.71 -9.88 -1.29
CA ARG A 69 5.01 -10.28 -1.82
C ARG A 69 4.95 -10.31 -3.33
N TYR A 70 6.09 -10.04 -3.95
CA TYR A 70 6.27 -10.30 -5.38
C TYR A 70 6.36 -11.81 -5.60
N ASP A 71 5.54 -12.33 -6.49
CA ASP A 71 5.58 -13.72 -6.96
C ASP A 71 6.37 -13.77 -8.28
N GLU A 72 7.55 -14.40 -8.26
CA GLU A 72 8.41 -14.52 -9.44
C GLU A 72 7.82 -15.44 -10.54
N GLU A 73 6.95 -16.39 -10.19
CA GLU A 73 6.32 -17.30 -11.15
C GLU A 73 5.15 -16.61 -11.88
N ALA A 74 4.36 -15.84 -11.14
CA ALA A 74 3.22 -15.09 -11.68
C ALA A 74 3.59 -13.72 -12.25
N ASP A 75 4.78 -13.19 -11.90
CA ASP A 75 5.24 -11.83 -12.24
C ASP A 75 4.29 -10.74 -11.73
N ASP A 76 3.80 -10.89 -10.49
CA ASP A 76 2.82 -9.98 -9.88
C ASP A 76 2.97 -9.80 -8.35
N PHE A 77 2.04 -9.06 -7.75
CA PHE A 77 1.95 -8.83 -6.29
C PHE A 77 0.60 -9.34 -5.73
N GLU A 78 0.08 -10.46 -6.22
CA GLU A 78 -1.19 -11.02 -5.75
C GLU A 78 -1.06 -11.88 -4.47
N ASP A 79 0.15 -12.29 -4.06
CA ASP A 79 0.40 -13.01 -2.79
C ASP A 79 0.29 -12.08 -1.58
N VAL A 80 -0.90 -11.98 -0.99
CA VAL A 80 -1.15 -11.20 0.23
C VAL A 80 -0.51 -11.87 1.45
N ALA A 81 0.54 -11.25 1.97
CA ALA A 81 1.29 -11.73 3.12
C ALA A 81 0.80 -11.16 4.47
N LEU A 82 0.18 -9.97 4.45
CA LEU A 82 -0.37 -9.33 5.65
C LEU A 82 -1.58 -8.44 5.29
N SER A 83 -2.66 -8.51 6.07
CA SER A 83 -3.82 -7.63 5.96
C SER A 83 -4.29 -7.22 7.36
N THR A 84 -4.20 -5.94 7.69
CA THR A 84 -4.41 -5.44 9.06
C THR A 84 -4.81 -3.96 9.09
N ASN A 85 -5.42 -3.51 10.18
CA ASN A 85 -5.65 -2.09 10.47
C ASN A 85 -4.55 -1.50 11.38
N ASP A 86 -3.57 -2.30 11.82
CA ASP A 86 -2.48 -1.85 12.70
C ASP A 86 -1.20 -1.53 11.91
N TRP A 87 -0.86 -0.25 11.82
CA TRP A 87 0.37 0.19 11.14
C TRP A 87 1.65 -0.28 11.84
N ALA A 88 1.62 -0.51 13.16
CA ALA A 88 2.80 -1.01 13.87
C ALA A 88 3.11 -2.46 13.49
N GLU A 89 2.09 -3.27 13.19
CA GLU A 89 2.24 -4.62 12.64
C GLU A 89 2.84 -4.57 11.23
N VAL A 90 2.29 -3.69 10.37
CA VAL A 90 2.82 -3.46 9.02
C VAL A 90 4.28 -3.02 9.08
N THR A 91 4.61 -2.03 9.91
CA THR A 91 5.99 -1.52 10.03
C THR A 91 6.96 -2.63 10.41
N ARG A 92 6.62 -3.47 11.40
CA ARG A 92 7.45 -4.61 11.80
C ARG A 92 7.67 -5.56 10.64
N PHE A 93 6.62 -5.86 9.87
CA PHE A 93 6.71 -6.72 8.69
C PHE A 93 7.61 -6.12 7.60
N LEU A 94 7.44 -4.84 7.27
CA LEU A 94 8.20 -4.16 6.21
C LEU A 94 9.69 -3.99 6.54
N THR A 95 10.07 -4.03 7.82
CA THR A 95 11.47 -3.84 8.28
C THR A 95 12.16 -5.11 8.74
N ALA A 96 11.44 -6.23 8.87
CA ALA A 96 12.01 -7.53 9.20
C ALA A 96 13.02 -7.99 8.12
#